data_AF-A0A4U9HVD5-F1
#
_entry.id   AF-A0A4U9HVD5-F1
#
_cell.length_a   1.000
_cell.length_b   1.000
_cell.length_c   1.000
_cell.angle_alpha   90.00
_cell.angle_beta   90.00
_cell.angle_gamma   90.00
#
_symmetry.space_group_name_H-M   'P 1'
#
loop_
_entity.id
_entity.type
_entity.pdbx_description
1 polymer ?
#
loop_
_entity_poly.entity_id
_entity_poly.type
_entity_poly.pdbx_seq_one_letter_code
_entity_poly.pdbx_strand_id
1 'polypeptide(L)'
;MHSRRDALTAFAMLALKVEAIGYQHAPDGRATIGMANVTPNSRNVVPSRVVCSVEFRHPQSAALEAMEAALHQATKSLSARGVSANVERIFDYAPIAFDATCLARTENAVAALGYSAKSMVSGAGHDTCYVSKIALPA
;
A
#
# COMPACT_ATOMS: atom_id res chain seq x y z
N MET A 1 -24.86 -8.06 -21.86
CA MET A 1 -23.75 -7.52 -21.05
C MET A 1 -23.17 -6.21 -21.60
N HIS A 2 -23.12 -6.02 -22.92
CA HIS A 2 -22.43 -4.88 -23.56
C HIS A 2 -22.87 -3.45 -23.17
N SER A 3 -24.03 -3.24 -22.55
CA SER A 3 -24.50 -1.92 -22.09
C SER A 3 -24.32 -1.66 -20.58
N ARG A 4 -23.91 -2.67 -19.80
CA ARG A 4 -23.81 -2.54 -18.34
C ARG A 4 -22.46 -1.97 -17.93
N ARG A 5 -22.50 -0.91 -17.12
CA ARG A 5 -21.33 -0.29 -16.48
C ARG A 5 -21.28 -0.79 -15.03
N ASP A 6 -20.79 -2.02 -14.85
CA ASP A 6 -20.77 -2.69 -13.55
C ASP A 6 -19.55 -2.28 -12.73
N ALA A 7 -19.77 -1.41 -11.74
CA ALA A 7 -18.71 -0.87 -10.88
C ALA A 7 -18.07 -1.94 -9.98
N LEU A 8 -18.83 -2.95 -9.55
CA LEU A 8 -18.31 -4.00 -8.67
C LEU A 8 -17.33 -4.91 -9.38
N THR A 9 -17.65 -5.32 -10.61
CA THR A 9 -16.74 -6.14 -11.40
C THR A 9 -15.50 -5.34 -11.85
N ALA A 10 -15.63 -4.02 -12.03
CA ALA A 10 -14.50 -3.14 -12.32
C ALA A 10 -13.59 -3.01 -11.09
N PHE A 11 -14.19 -2.88 -9.91
CA PHE A 11 -13.48 -2.92 -8.63
C PHE A 11 -12.75 -4.25 -8.41
N ALA A 12 -13.36 -5.40 -8.72
CA ALA A 12 -12.70 -6.70 -8.59
C ALA A 12 -11.41 -6.79 -9.44
N MET A 13 -11.45 -6.26 -10.67
CA MET A 13 -10.26 -6.15 -11.51
C MET A 13 -9.21 -5.20 -10.92
N LEU A 14 -9.64 -4.06 -10.38
CA LEU A 14 -8.75 -3.11 -9.71
C LEU A 14 -8.08 -3.75 -8.49
N ALA A 15 -8.84 -4.50 -7.67
CA ALA A 15 -8.33 -5.16 -6.47
C ALA A 15 -7.21 -6.15 -6.79
N LEU A 16 -7.37 -6.99 -7.81
CA LEU A 16 -6.33 -7.90 -8.26
C LEU A 16 -5.09 -7.17 -8.82
N LYS A 17 -5.29 -6.02 -9.48
CA LYS A 17 -4.18 -5.17 -9.92
C LYS A 17 -3.43 -4.55 -8.75
N VAL A 18 -4.14 -4.10 -7.71
CA VAL A 18 -3.53 -3.56 -6.48
C VAL A 18 -2.70 -4.63 -5.78
N GLU A 19 -3.22 -5.85 -5.65
CA GLU A 19 -2.47 -6.99 -5.11
C GLU A 19 -1.19 -7.26 -5.93
N ALA A 20 -1.31 -7.31 -7.26
CA ALA A 20 -0.18 -7.53 -8.16
C ALA A 20 0.90 -6.43 -8.02
N ILE A 21 0.50 -5.17 -7.83
CA ILE A 21 1.43 -4.05 -7.57
C ILE A 21 2.26 -4.35 -6.31
N GLY A 22 1.64 -4.86 -5.25
CA GLY A 22 2.35 -5.27 -4.03
C GLY A 22 3.41 -6.33 -4.30
N TYR A 23 3.04 -7.40 -5.01
CA TYR A 23 3.97 -8.49 -5.36
C TYR A 23 5.10 -8.06 -6.30
N GLN A 24 4.85 -7.11 -7.21
CA GLN A 24 5.87 -6.56 -8.10
C GLN A 24 6.96 -5.78 -7.35
N HIS A 25 6.68 -5.33 -6.14
CA HIS A 25 7.61 -4.62 -5.26
C HIS A 25 8.07 -5.50 -4.08
N ALA A 26 7.97 -6.83 -4.22
CA ALA A 26 8.50 -7.76 -3.22
C ALA A 26 10.02 -7.56 -3.02
N PRO A 27 10.55 -7.79 -1.80
CA PRO A 27 9.84 -8.35 -0.63
C PRO A 27 9.11 -7.32 0.24
N ASP A 28 9.37 -6.03 0.06
CA ASP A 28 8.94 -4.99 1.02
C ASP A 28 7.65 -4.26 0.61
N GLY A 29 7.19 -4.43 -0.63
CA GLY A 29 5.94 -3.89 -1.14
C GLY A 29 4.74 -4.38 -0.32
N ARG A 30 3.94 -3.43 0.18
CA ARG A 30 2.61 -3.68 0.74
C ARG A 30 1.60 -2.89 -0.07
N ALA A 31 0.57 -3.57 -0.53
CA ALA A 31 -0.52 -2.98 -1.29
C ALA A 31 -1.84 -3.57 -0.80
N THR A 32 -2.70 -2.74 -0.23
CA THR A 32 -3.88 -3.25 0.47
C THR A 32 -5.11 -2.41 0.15
N ILE A 33 -6.21 -3.09 -0.19
CA ILE A 33 -7.55 -2.51 -0.14
C ILE A 33 -8.19 -2.91 1.18
N GLY A 34 -8.22 -1.99 2.14
CA GLY A 34 -8.73 -2.27 3.49
C GLY A 34 -10.23 -2.03 3.66
N MET A 35 -10.85 -1.29 2.74
CA MET A 35 -12.26 -0.90 2.81
C MET A 35 -12.86 -0.82 1.41
N ALA A 36 -14.09 -1.29 1.24
CA ALA A 36 -14.88 -1.07 0.04
C ALA A 36 -16.38 -0.96 0.37
N ASN A 37 -17.06 0.00 -0.24
CA ASN A 37 -18.49 0.24 -0.13
C ASN A 37 -19.13 0.17 -1.53
N VAL A 38 -20.06 -0.76 -1.73
CA VAL A 38 -20.79 -0.97 -2.98
C VAL A 38 -22.11 -0.22 -2.94
N THR A 39 -22.52 0.42 -4.03
CA THR A 39 -23.81 1.11 -4.16
C THR A 39 -24.56 0.59 -5.39
N PRO A 40 -25.88 0.29 -5.30
CA PRO A 40 -26.73 0.33 -4.10
C PRO A 40 -26.58 -0.88 -3.18
N ASN A 41 -25.71 -1.85 -3.52
CA ASN A 41 -25.54 -3.12 -2.81
C ASN A 41 -26.84 -3.97 -2.73
N SER A 42 -27.68 -3.88 -3.75
CA SER A 42 -28.85 -4.77 -3.89
C SER A 42 -28.52 -5.96 -4.78
N ARG A 43 -28.91 -7.16 -4.35
CA ARG A 43 -28.65 -8.43 -5.06
C ARG A 43 -29.17 -8.49 -6.50
N ASN A 44 -30.15 -7.65 -6.85
CA ASN A 44 -30.80 -7.65 -8.17
C ASN A 44 -30.56 -6.37 -9.00
N VAL A 45 -29.66 -5.48 -8.55
CA VAL A 45 -29.33 -4.24 -9.27
C VAL A 45 -27.83 -4.21 -9.56
N VAL A 46 -27.47 -3.86 -10.80
CA VAL A 46 -26.06 -3.67 -11.18
C VAL A 46 -25.46 -2.54 -10.34
N PRO A 47 -24.35 -2.77 -9.62
CA PRO A 47 -23.72 -1.73 -8.83
C PRO A 47 -23.28 -0.54 -9.69
N SER A 48 -23.73 0.66 -9.31
CA SER A 48 -23.42 1.91 -10.00
C SER A 48 -22.12 2.55 -9.52
N ARG A 49 -21.69 2.23 -8.29
CA ARG A 49 -20.49 2.81 -7.68
C ARG A 49 -19.86 1.86 -6.68
N VAL A 50 -18.54 1.88 -6.62
CA VAL A 50 -17.74 1.37 -5.50
C VAL A 50 -16.83 2.48 -5.02
N VAL A 51 -16.76 2.68 -3.71
CA VAL A 51 -15.77 3.55 -3.06
C VAL A 51 -14.87 2.65 -2.22
N CYS A 52 -13.56 2.71 -2.41
CA CYS A 52 -12.61 1.87 -1.69
C CYS A 52 -11.37 2.67 -1.23
N SER A 53 -10.69 2.16 -0.21
CA SER A 53 -9.35 2.63 0.15
C SER A 53 -8.27 1.84 -0.58
N VAL A 54 -7.13 2.45 -0.83
CA VAL A 54 -5.90 1.77 -1.23
C VAL A 54 -4.78 2.35 -0.37
N GLU A 55 -4.00 1.51 0.28
CA GLU A 55 -2.75 1.93 0.92
C GLU A 55 -1.55 1.23 0.30
N PHE A 56 -0.44 1.96 0.20
CA PHE A 56 0.87 1.43 -0.16
C PHE A 56 1.87 1.68 0.96
N ARG A 57 2.74 0.69 1.23
CA ARG A 57 3.92 0.87 2.10
C ARG A 57 5.13 0.29 1.41
N HIS A 58 6.25 1.00 1.50
CA HIS A 58 7.56 0.57 1.05
C HIS A 58 8.65 1.39 1.77
N PRO A 59 9.82 0.82 2.11
CA PRO A 59 10.92 1.57 2.73
C PRO A 59 11.62 2.57 1.79
N GLN A 60 11.22 2.66 0.52
CA GLN A 60 11.86 3.50 -0.50
C GLN A 60 10.81 4.37 -1.20
N SER A 61 11.04 5.69 -1.22
CA SER A 61 10.11 6.64 -1.82
C SER A 61 9.88 6.40 -3.32
N ALA A 62 10.95 6.08 -4.07
CA ALA A 62 10.84 5.80 -5.50
C ALA A 62 9.93 4.60 -5.80
N ALA A 63 9.90 3.59 -4.92
CA ALA A 63 8.98 2.47 -5.06
C ALA A 63 7.53 2.88 -4.75
N LEU A 64 7.30 3.74 -3.75
CA LEU A 64 5.95 4.29 -3.49
C LEU A 64 5.43 5.08 -4.69
N GLU A 65 6.27 5.92 -5.30
CA GLU A 65 5.94 6.66 -6.51
C GLU A 65 5.59 5.73 -7.68
N ALA A 66 6.36 4.65 -7.86
CA ALA A 66 6.09 3.64 -8.88
C ALA A 66 4.78 2.88 -8.64
N MET A 67 4.50 2.51 -7.39
CA MET A 67 3.24 1.85 -6.98
C MET A 67 2.04 2.76 -7.21
N GLU A 68 2.14 4.05 -6.86
CA GLU A 68 1.10 5.05 -7.10
C GLU A 68 0.86 5.26 -8.61
N ALA A 69 1.92 5.37 -9.41
CA ALA A 69 1.80 5.46 -10.86
C ALA A 69 1.11 4.22 -11.46
N ALA A 70 1.43 3.02 -10.96
CA ALA A 70 0.79 1.78 -11.38
C ALA A 70 -0.71 1.73 -10.99
N LEU A 71 -1.10 2.28 -9.84
CA LEU A 71 -2.50 2.43 -9.45
C LEU A 71 -3.26 3.36 -10.42
N HIS A 72 -2.65 4.49 -10.79
CA HIS A 72 -3.24 5.40 -11.78
C HIS A 72 -3.40 4.73 -13.16
N GLN A 73 -2.46 3.89 -13.57
CA GLN A 73 -2.60 3.10 -14.80
C GLN A 73 -3.72 2.04 -14.67
N ALA A 74 -3.78 1.34 -13.54
CA ALA A 74 -4.81 0.35 -13.26
C ALA A 74 -6.21 0.95 -13.30
N THR A 75 -6.40 2.14 -12.72
CA THR A 75 -7.69 2.84 -12.73
C THR A 75 -8.08 3.36 -14.11
N LYS A 76 -7.13 3.88 -14.90
CA LYS A 76 -7.38 4.26 -16.31
C LYS A 76 -7.87 3.07 -17.16
N SER A 77 -7.38 1.85 -16.88
CA SER A 77 -7.79 0.64 -17.61
C SER A 77 -9.26 0.26 -17.41
N LEU A 78 -9.92 0.77 -16.35
CA LEU A 78 -11.34 0.50 -16.08
C LEU A 78 -12.28 1.12 -17.12
N SER A 79 -11.80 2.11 -17.88
CA SER A 79 -12.54 2.72 -18.99
C SER A 79 -12.92 1.70 -20.07
N ALA A 80 -12.14 0.63 -20.25
CA ALA A 80 -12.48 -0.49 -21.15
C ALA A 80 -13.76 -1.23 -20.73
N ARG A 81 -14.23 -1.04 -19.49
CA ARG A 81 -15.50 -1.56 -18.95
C ARG A 81 -16.59 -0.49 -18.88
N GLY A 82 -16.36 0.69 -19.45
CA GLY A 82 -17.29 1.82 -19.39
C GLY A 82 -17.43 2.43 -17.98
N VAL A 83 -16.47 2.17 -17.09
CA VAL A 83 -16.44 2.70 -15.72
C VAL A 83 -15.31 3.72 -15.61
N SER A 84 -15.62 4.91 -15.08
CA SER A 84 -14.62 5.90 -14.70
C SER A 84 -14.22 5.70 -13.23
N ALA A 85 -12.98 6.05 -12.92
CA ALA A 85 -12.46 6.05 -11.56
C ALA A 85 -11.77 7.38 -11.28
N ASN A 86 -11.89 7.85 -10.05
CA ASN A 86 -11.13 8.98 -9.51
C ASN A 86 -10.28 8.46 -8.35
N VAL A 87 -9.06 8.96 -8.22
CA VAL A 87 -8.11 8.61 -7.16
C VAL A 87 -7.70 9.89 -6.47
N GLU A 88 -7.82 9.92 -5.15
CA GLU A 88 -7.40 11.03 -4.31
C GLU A 88 -6.40 10.51 -3.28
N ARG A 89 -5.21 11.13 -3.22
CA ARG A 89 -4.21 10.83 -2.20
C ARG A 89 -4.54 11.64 -0.94
N ILE A 90 -5.15 10.96 0.04
CA ILE A 90 -5.59 11.59 1.29
C ILE A 90 -4.53 11.60 2.39
N PHE A 91 -3.47 10.80 2.23
CA PHE A 91 -2.40 10.67 3.20
C PHE A 91 -1.09 10.34 2.48
N ASP A 92 -0.01 10.99 2.90
CA ASP A 92 1.36 10.76 2.41
C ASP A 92 2.32 10.81 3.60
N TYR A 93 3.21 9.82 3.66
CA TYR A 93 4.18 9.68 4.75
C TYR A 93 5.47 9.10 4.20
N ALA A 94 6.54 9.90 4.25
CA ALA A 94 7.85 9.48 3.76
C ALA A 94 8.40 8.29 4.60
N PRO A 95 9.09 7.31 3.96
CA PRO A 95 9.79 6.26 4.67
C PRO A 95 10.81 6.83 5.65
N ILE A 96 10.99 6.14 6.78
CA ILE A 96 11.95 6.54 7.82
C ILE A 96 13.05 5.50 7.90
N ALA A 97 14.29 5.96 7.72
CA ALA A 97 15.48 5.18 8.03
C ALA A 97 15.89 5.44 9.49
N PHE A 98 16.19 4.36 10.22
CA PHE A 98 16.83 4.47 11.53
C PHE A 98 18.32 4.79 11.38
N ASP A 99 18.91 5.39 12.42
CA ASP A 99 20.34 5.70 12.44
C ASP A 99 21.18 4.42 12.35
N ALA A 100 22.18 4.43 11.47
CA ALA A 100 23.03 3.27 11.20
C ALA A 100 23.86 2.85 12.42
N THR A 101 24.24 3.79 13.28
CA THR A 101 24.99 3.50 14.51
C THR A 101 24.13 2.73 15.50
N CYS A 102 22.86 3.10 15.63
CA CYS A 102 21.93 2.46 16.56
C CYS A 102 21.52 1.06 16.09
N LEU A 103 21.35 0.89 14.77
CA LEU A 103 21.21 -0.43 14.16
C LEU A 103 22.43 -1.31 14.45
N ALA A 104 23.65 -0.80 14.19
CA ALA A 104 24.88 -1.55 14.42
C ALA A 104 25.09 -1.93 15.89
N ARG A 105 24.71 -1.06 16.84
CA ARG A 105 24.75 -1.38 18.28
C ARG A 105 23.82 -2.54 18.63
N THR A 106 22.62 -2.54 18.08
CA THR A 106 21.64 -3.62 18.30
C THR A 106 22.15 -4.94 17.72
N GLU A 107 22.68 -4.92 16.50
CA GLU A 107 23.25 -6.11 15.84
C GLU A 107 24.44 -6.68 16.62
N ASN A 108 25.37 -5.82 17.08
CA ASN A 108 26.52 -6.24 17.88
C ASN A 108 26.10 -6.87 19.22
N ALA A 109 25.07 -6.31 19.88
CA ALA A 109 24.56 -6.85 21.13
C ALA A 109 23.94 -8.24 20.95
N VAL A 110 23.15 -8.44 19.89
CA VAL A 110 22.57 -9.75 19.53
C VAL A 110 23.68 -10.77 19.26
N ALA A 111 24.70 -10.38 18.49
CA ALA A 111 25.84 -11.26 18.17
C ALA A 111 26.63 -11.65 19.41
N ALA A 112 26.90 -10.71 20.33
CA ALA A 112 27.61 -10.97 21.58
C ALA A 112 26.86 -11.96 22.50
N LEU A 113 25.53 -11.98 22.43
CA LEU A 113 24.69 -12.88 23.21
C LEU A 113 24.46 -14.23 22.53
N GLY A 114 24.95 -14.43 21.31
CA GLY A 114 24.81 -15.68 20.56
C GLY A 114 23.39 -15.94 20.04
N TYR A 115 22.57 -14.90 19.89
CA TYR A 115 21.22 -15.03 19.34
C TYR A 115 21.21 -14.91 17.82
N SER A 116 20.25 -15.57 17.17
CA SER A 116 19.95 -15.32 15.76
C SER A 116 19.10 -14.06 15.60
N ALA A 117 19.37 -13.25 14.57
CA ALA A 117 18.52 -12.13 14.18
C ALA A 117 18.33 -12.06 12.66
N LYS A 118 17.30 -11.31 12.26
CA LYS A 118 16.98 -10.99 10.88
C LYS A 118 16.63 -9.50 10.80
N SER A 119 17.27 -8.79 9.86
CA SER A 119 16.87 -7.41 9.56
C SER A 119 15.46 -7.38 8.98
N MET A 120 14.66 -6.43 9.45
CA MET A 120 13.26 -6.29 9.05
C MET A 120 12.84 -4.82 9.01
N VAL A 121 12.00 -4.51 8.03
CA VAL A 121 11.30 -3.22 7.95
C VAL A 121 10.09 -3.27 8.89
N SER A 122 9.88 -2.24 9.71
CA SER A 122 8.62 -2.16 10.46
C SER A 122 7.46 -1.92 9.51
N GLY A 123 6.46 -2.79 9.58
CA GLY A 123 5.23 -2.67 8.81
C GLY A 123 4.22 -1.69 9.40
N ALA A 124 4.47 -1.11 10.58
CA ALA A 124 3.56 -0.22 11.30
C ALA A 124 4.24 1.09 11.73
N GLY A 125 3.44 2.14 11.91
CA GLY A 125 3.90 3.37 12.56
C GLY A 125 4.07 3.16 14.06
N HIS A 126 5.16 3.67 14.61
CA HIS A 126 5.47 3.65 16.05
C HIS A 126 5.88 5.03 16.52
N ASP A 127 5.85 5.27 17.83
CA ASP A 127 6.35 6.53 18.41
C ASP A 127 7.80 6.82 17.99
N THR A 128 8.60 5.77 17.80
CA THR A 128 10.00 5.86 17.33
C THR A 128 10.14 6.50 15.95
N CYS A 129 9.11 6.43 15.09
CA CYS A 129 9.07 7.13 13.81
C CYS A 129 9.05 8.66 13.98
N TYR A 130 8.48 9.17 15.07
CA TYR A 130 8.49 10.60 15.38
C TYR A 130 9.75 10.98 16.15
N VAL A 131 10.17 10.15 17.12
CA VAL A 131 11.37 10.41 17.93
C VAL A 131 12.64 10.45 17.07
N SER A 132 12.74 9.62 16.02
CA SER A 132 13.89 9.62 15.10
C SER A 132 14.12 10.96 14.39
N LYS A 133 13.11 11.86 14.36
CA LYS A 133 13.23 13.20 13.79
C LYS A 133 13.86 14.22 14.74
N ILE A 134 13.92 13.92 16.04
CA ILE A 134 14.33 14.89 17.09
C ILE A 134 15.45 14.38 18.00
N ALA A 135 15.74 13.08 17.97
CA ALA A 135 16.82 12.47 18.72
C ALA A 135 17.50 11.41 17.86
N LEU A 136 18.78 11.15 18.13
CA LEU A 136 19.39 9.88 17.72
C LEU A 136 18.63 8.79 18.48
N PRO A 137 17.83 7.94 17.80
CA PRO A 137 17.05 6.93 18.48
C PRO A 137 18.03 5.93 19.08
N ALA A 138 18.22 5.96 20.40
CA ALA A 138 19.27 5.25 21.14
C ALA A 138 19.49 3.79 20.70
#